data_AF-A0A1B9GXD8-F1
#
_entry.id   AF-A0A1B9GXD8-F1
#
_cell.length_a   1.000
_cell.length_b   1.000
_cell.length_c   1.000
_cell.angle_alpha   90.00
_cell.angle_beta   90.00
_cell.angle_gamma   90.00
#
_symmetry.space_group_name_H-M   'P 1'
#
loop_
_entity.id
_entity.type
_entity.pdbx_description
1 polymer ?
#
loop_
_entity_poly.entity_id
_entity_poly.type
_entity_poly.pdbx_seq_one_letter_code
_entity_poly.pdbx_strand_id
1 'polypeptide(L)'
;MSTIPRRLVSSSSRLAQAQAQAQAQSSASAGFEVSTPKPIPAKYLPRVLHRQIAKRLNTIEAATGSLPATVDIPNPFVVQRGSKRIDSEVTGDARYHWKKPIISNRRQKQLLTWYPSEDLPASKKHTPMGMPAGSSRAVEWANGTIINWTGEIKTRSTTSDEADTVVAGEKKGVYAGRKKMFKGHKDERNRAQKEADREARLAGMEKRISDWRQGRTDEKIRNRPSLPF
;
A
#
# COMPACT_ATOMS: atom_id res chain seq x y z
N MET A 1 16.92 28.30 -42.43
CA MET A 1 17.05 26.85 -42.18
C MET A 1 18.51 26.49 -42.26
N SER A 2 19.16 26.24 -41.12
CA SER A 2 20.58 25.88 -41.05
C SER A 2 20.72 24.59 -40.25
N THR A 3 21.19 23.54 -40.91
CA THR A 3 21.40 22.20 -40.37
C THR A 3 22.87 22.04 -39.96
N ILE A 4 23.10 21.71 -38.67
CA ILE A 4 24.42 21.43 -38.11
C ILE A 4 24.66 19.92 -38.21
N PRO A 5 25.69 19.43 -38.94
CA PRO A 5 26.01 18.01 -38.93
C PRO A 5 26.78 17.62 -37.66
N ARG A 6 26.22 16.71 -36.86
CA ARG A 6 26.91 16.07 -35.73
C ARG A 6 27.83 14.97 -36.24
N ARG A 7 29.13 15.18 -36.05
CA ARG A 7 30.21 14.24 -36.35
C ARG A 7 30.25 13.15 -35.27
N LEU A 8 29.95 11.91 -35.64
CA LEU A 8 30.22 10.72 -34.83
C LEU A 8 31.70 10.34 -35.04
N VAL A 9 32.50 10.37 -33.98
CA VAL A 9 33.82 9.76 -33.98
C VAL A 9 33.88 8.75 -32.84
N SER A 10 33.78 7.49 -33.25
CA SER A 10 33.98 6.28 -32.45
C SER A 10 35.47 5.94 -32.44
N SER A 11 36.12 6.00 -31.27
CA SER A 11 37.55 5.63 -31.14
C SER A 11 37.89 4.87 -29.85
N SER A 12 36.91 4.31 -29.12
CA SER A 12 37.16 3.71 -27.79
C SER A 12 37.07 2.18 -27.76
N SER A 13 37.37 1.49 -28.87
CA SER A 13 37.16 0.03 -28.97
C SER A 13 38.41 -0.85 -28.78
N ARG A 14 39.63 -0.30 -28.64
CA ARG A 14 40.85 -1.13 -28.56
C ARG A 14 41.54 -1.17 -27.20
N LEU A 15 41.13 -0.33 -26.23
CA LEU A 15 41.67 -0.35 -24.86
C LEU A 15 40.87 -1.26 -23.91
N ALA A 16 39.63 -1.63 -24.25
CA ALA A 16 38.77 -2.44 -23.39
C ALA A 16 39.15 -3.94 -23.36
N GLN A 17 39.84 -4.45 -24.38
CA GLN A 17 40.11 -5.89 -24.49
C GLN A 17 41.38 -6.33 -23.72
N ALA A 18 42.32 -5.43 -23.47
CA ALA A 18 43.55 -5.74 -22.73
C ALA A 18 43.35 -5.78 -21.19
N GLN A 19 42.35 -5.05 -20.66
CA GLN A 19 42.02 -5.09 -19.22
C GLN A 19 41.17 -6.31 -18.84
N ALA A 20 40.44 -6.93 -19.79
CA ALA A 20 39.58 -8.07 -19.51
C ALA A 20 40.35 -9.37 -19.18
N GLN A 21 41.59 -9.51 -19.64
CA GLN A 21 42.40 -10.71 -19.36
C GLN A 21 43.19 -10.61 -18.05
N ALA A 22 43.50 -9.41 -17.57
CA ALA A 22 44.18 -9.21 -16.28
C ALA A 22 43.27 -9.43 -15.05
N GLN A 23 41.94 -9.34 -15.21
CA GLN A 23 40.98 -9.61 -14.12
C GLN A 23 40.56 -11.08 -13.99
N ALA A 24 40.90 -11.93 -14.97
CA ALA A 24 40.49 -13.34 -14.96
C ALA A 24 41.39 -14.24 -14.09
N GLN A 25 42.53 -13.76 -13.61
CA GLN A 25 43.48 -14.55 -12.81
C GLN A 25 43.51 -14.16 -11.31
N SER A 26 42.77 -13.12 -10.89
CA SER A 26 42.64 -12.73 -9.47
C SER A 26 41.34 -13.22 -8.81
N SER A 27 40.55 -14.05 -9.50
CA SER A 27 39.20 -14.45 -9.09
C SER A 27 39.11 -15.84 -8.44
N ALA A 28 40.23 -16.52 -8.17
CA ALA A 28 40.22 -17.93 -7.73
C ALA A 28 40.18 -18.16 -6.21
N SER A 29 40.28 -17.14 -5.36
CA SER A 29 40.24 -17.35 -3.90
C SER A 29 39.85 -16.11 -3.07
N ALA A 30 39.09 -15.17 -3.65
CA ALA A 30 38.41 -14.17 -2.84
C ALA A 30 37.14 -14.83 -2.30
N GLY A 31 37.29 -15.59 -1.20
CA GLY A 31 36.14 -15.99 -0.40
C GLY A 31 35.29 -14.75 -0.18
N PHE A 32 34.03 -14.79 -0.59
CA PHE A 32 33.07 -13.70 -0.45
C PHE A 32 32.82 -13.53 1.04
N GLU A 33 33.77 -12.88 1.72
CA GLU A 33 33.68 -12.53 3.12
C GLU A 33 32.45 -11.65 3.21
N VAL A 34 31.38 -12.20 3.79
CA VAL A 34 30.11 -11.51 3.97
C VAL A 34 30.42 -10.37 4.92
N SER A 35 30.85 -9.23 4.37
CA SER A 35 31.26 -8.10 5.17
C SER A 35 30.03 -7.67 5.95
N THR A 36 30.06 -7.89 7.26
CA THR A 36 28.97 -7.42 8.10
C THR A 36 28.89 -5.91 7.91
N PRO A 37 27.70 -5.36 7.62
CA PRO A 37 27.59 -3.95 7.31
C PRO A 37 28.10 -3.13 8.49
N LYS A 38 29.07 -2.25 8.21
CA LYS A 38 29.68 -1.38 9.23
C LYS A 38 28.59 -0.63 9.99
N PRO A 39 28.63 -0.61 11.34
CA PRO A 39 27.63 0.10 12.13
C PRO A 39 27.70 1.61 11.84
N ILE A 40 26.54 2.26 11.94
CA ILE A 40 26.41 3.69 11.62
C ILE A 40 26.68 4.49 12.89
N PRO A 41 27.63 5.44 12.87
CA PRO A 41 27.87 6.24 14.06
C PRO A 41 26.71 7.20 14.31
N ALA A 42 26.32 7.36 15.57
CA ALA A 42 25.14 8.08 16.01
C ALA A 42 25.01 9.53 15.48
N LYS A 43 26.13 10.18 15.16
CA LYS A 43 26.18 11.53 14.58
C LYS A 43 25.46 11.68 13.24
N TYR A 44 25.33 10.61 12.45
CA TYR A 44 24.64 10.66 11.16
C TYR A 44 23.14 10.35 11.27
N LEU A 45 22.66 9.98 12.45
CA LEU A 45 21.24 9.70 12.64
C LEU A 45 20.39 10.98 12.65
N PRO A 46 19.15 10.90 12.14
CA PRO A 46 18.17 11.96 12.34
C PRO A 46 17.99 12.29 13.82
N ARG A 47 17.93 13.60 14.14
CA ARG A 47 17.79 14.12 15.51
C ARG A 47 16.66 13.47 16.31
N VAL A 48 15.58 13.07 15.65
CA VAL A 48 14.43 12.40 16.28
C VAL A 48 14.81 11.02 16.81
N LEU A 49 15.54 10.24 16.03
CA LEU A 49 16.00 8.91 16.42
C LEU A 49 17.08 9.03 17.49
N HIS A 50 18.04 9.95 17.30
CA HIS A 50 19.08 10.23 18.29
C HIS A 50 18.48 10.56 19.67
N ARG A 51 17.47 11.44 19.73
CA ARG A 51 16.79 11.77 20.99
C ARG A 51 16.08 10.57 21.63
N GLN A 52 15.47 9.70 20.82
CA GLN A 52 14.78 8.52 21.33
C GLN A 52 15.75 7.48 21.88
N ILE A 53 16.86 7.24 21.16
CA ILE A 53 17.94 6.36 21.62
C ILE A 53 18.51 6.90 22.93
N ALA A 54 18.91 8.18 22.97
CA ALA A 54 19.46 8.79 24.18
C ALA A 54 18.50 8.65 25.37
N LYS A 55 17.20 8.93 25.18
CA LYS A 55 16.19 8.74 26.23
C LYS A 55 16.15 7.28 26.73
N ARG A 56 16.27 6.30 25.83
CA ARG A 56 16.25 4.87 26.18
C ARG A 56 17.53 4.42 26.88
N LEU A 57 18.70 4.84 26.39
CA LEU A 57 19.97 4.55 27.03
C LEU A 57 19.99 5.12 28.45
N ASN A 58 19.56 6.37 28.66
CA ASN A 58 19.48 6.95 29.99
C ASN A 58 18.55 6.15 30.94
N THR A 59 17.43 5.60 30.43
CA THR A 59 16.56 4.76 31.26
C THR A 59 17.18 3.40 31.60
N ILE A 60 17.98 2.83 30.70
CA ILE A 60 18.67 1.55 30.92
C ILE A 60 19.83 1.75 31.89
N GLU A 61 20.60 2.82 31.71
CA GLU A 61 21.70 3.22 32.58
C GLU A 61 21.19 3.52 33.99
N ALA A 62 20.08 4.25 34.13
CA ALA A 62 19.47 4.51 35.43
C ALA A 62 18.96 3.22 36.13
N ALA A 63 18.56 2.20 35.37
CA ALA A 63 18.07 0.93 35.91
C ALA A 63 19.18 -0.08 36.21
N THR A 64 20.25 -0.10 35.41
CA THR A 64 21.31 -1.13 35.45
C THR A 64 22.62 -0.60 36.07
N GLY A 65 22.77 0.72 36.17
CA GLY A 65 23.98 1.40 36.65
C GLY A 65 25.10 1.54 35.62
N SER A 66 25.07 0.76 34.53
CA SER A 66 26.03 0.86 33.42
C SER A 66 25.38 0.49 32.08
N LEU A 67 25.97 0.97 30.98
CA LEU A 67 25.50 0.67 29.63
C LEU A 67 26.13 -0.63 29.10
N PRO A 68 25.33 -1.60 28.61
CA PRO A 68 25.87 -2.80 27.98
C PRO A 68 26.60 -2.47 26.66
N ALA A 69 27.47 -3.38 26.21
CA ALA A 69 28.12 -3.27 24.91
C ALA A 69 27.14 -3.36 23.73
N THR A 70 26.08 -4.16 23.87
CA THR A 70 25.02 -4.31 22.87
C THR A 70 23.65 -4.06 23.51
N VAL A 71 22.84 -3.20 22.89
CA VAL A 71 21.52 -2.83 23.41
C VAL A 71 20.45 -2.99 22.32
N ASP A 72 19.40 -3.72 22.67
CA ASP A 72 18.25 -3.92 21.83
C ASP A 72 17.19 -2.85 22.09
N ILE A 73 16.97 -1.98 21.11
CA ILE A 73 15.99 -0.88 21.21
C ILE A 73 14.80 -1.16 20.30
N PRO A 74 13.56 -1.05 20.79
CA PRO A 74 12.39 -1.36 19.99
C PRO A 74 12.17 -0.31 18.91
N ASN A 75 11.92 -0.78 17.69
CA ASN A 75 11.82 0.03 16.47
C ASN A 75 10.70 1.07 16.58
N PRO A 76 11.00 2.37 16.42
CA PRO A 76 10.02 3.45 16.59
C PRO A 76 9.03 3.58 15.43
N PHE A 77 9.25 2.86 14.32
CA PHE A 77 8.38 2.87 13.15
C PHE A 77 7.29 1.81 13.17
N VAL A 78 7.45 0.79 14.03
CA VAL A 78 6.58 -0.38 14.08
C VAL A 78 5.61 -0.25 15.26
N VAL A 79 4.41 -0.84 15.08
CA VAL A 79 3.43 -0.97 16.16
C VAL A 79 3.94 -2.00 17.15
N GLN A 80 4.05 -1.63 18.42
CA GLN A 80 4.58 -2.52 19.44
C GLN A 80 3.44 -3.17 20.22
N ARG A 81 3.58 -4.45 20.56
CA ARG A 81 2.66 -5.11 21.48
C ARG A 81 2.92 -4.55 22.90
N GLY A 82 1.90 -3.97 23.50
CA GLY A 82 1.90 -3.46 24.86
C GLY A 82 1.54 -4.52 25.88
N SER A 83 1.13 -4.09 27.08
CA SER A 83 0.67 -4.99 28.14
C SER A 83 -0.54 -5.81 27.68
N LYS A 84 -0.63 -7.04 28.21
CA LYS A 84 -1.79 -7.91 28.08
C LYS A 84 -2.98 -7.22 28.76
N ARG A 85 -4.12 -7.17 28.07
CA ARG A 85 -5.40 -6.76 28.68
C ARG A 85 -5.95 -7.93 29.51
N ILE A 86 -6.88 -7.61 30.41
CA ILE A 86 -7.73 -8.63 31.01
C ILE A 86 -8.40 -9.40 29.87
N ASP A 87 -8.31 -10.72 29.93
CA ASP A 87 -8.84 -11.61 28.89
C ASP A 87 -10.35 -11.42 28.79
N SER A 88 -10.90 -11.41 27.57
CA SER A 88 -12.35 -11.32 27.42
C SER A 88 -12.98 -12.68 27.70
N GLU A 89 -13.85 -12.74 28.71
CA GLU A 89 -14.60 -13.96 29.07
C GLU A 89 -15.35 -14.57 27.87
N VAL A 90 -15.77 -13.74 26.91
CA VAL A 90 -16.56 -14.17 25.75
C VAL A 90 -15.74 -14.94 24.70
N THR A 91 -14.46 -14.61 24.51
CA THR A 91 -13.65 -15.17 23.40
C THR A 91 -12.49 -16.03 23.89
N GLY A 92 -12.05 -15.88 25.14
CA GLY A 92 -10.85 -16.56 25.66
C GLY A 92 -9.52 -16.12 25.05
N ASP A 93 -9.54 -15.39 23.93
CA ASP A 93 -8.33 -14.90 23.25
C ASP A 93 -7.60 -13.83 24.05
N ALA A 94 -6.27 -14.00 24.14
CA ALA A 94 -5.38 -13.01 24.74
C ALA A 94 -5.42 -11.69 23.96
N ARG A 95 -6.02 -10.65 24.55
CA ARG A 95 -6.07 -9.31 23.96
C ARG A 95 -4.89 -8.48 24.43
N TYR A 96 -4.23 -7.78 23.52
CA TYR A 96 -3.11 -6.88 23.84
C TYR A 96 -3.44 -5.44 23.47
N HIS A 97 -2.91 -4.48 24.24
CA HIS A 97 -2.88 -3.09 23.80
C HIS A 97 -1.81 -2.92 22.71
N TRP A 98 -2.20 -2.48 21.53
CA TRP A 98 -1.23 -2.12 20.50
C TRP A 98 -0.76 -0.68 20.69
N LYS A 99 0.53 -0.48 20.95
CA LYS A 99 1.14 0.85 21.03
C LYS A 99 1.39 1.37 19.61
N LYS A 100 0.85 2.55 19.33
CA LYS A 100 1.09 3.26 18.06
C LYS A 100 2.61 3.49 17.88
N PRO A 101 3.11 3.52 16.64
CA PRO A 101 4.51 3.82 16.38
C PRO A 101 4.84 5.22 16.92
N ILE A 102 6.02 5.36 17.53
CA ILE A 102 6.45 6.61 18.17
C ILE A 102 6.63 7.70 17.10
N ILE A 103 7.10 7.32 15.91
CA ILE A 103 7.23 8.23 14.77
C ILE A 103 6.08 7.95 13.79
N SER A 104 5.27 8.98 13.51
CA SER A 104 4.11 8.86 12.63
C SER A 104 4.49 8.51 11.19
N ASN A 105 3.61 7.81 10.48
CA ASN A 105 3.83 7.38 9.09
C ASN A 105 4.21 8.53 8.13
N ARG A 106 3.64 9.73 8.34
CA ARG A 106 4.01 10.93 7.55
C ARG A 106 5.48 11.29 7.76
N ARG A 107 5.93 11.29 9.01
CA ARG A 107 7.30 11.63 9.38
C ARG A 107 8.30 10.54 8.98
N GLN A 108 7.90 9.27 9.06
CA GLN A 108 8.69 8.16 8.50
C GLN A 108 8.96 8.38 7.01
N LYS A 109 7.94 8.77 6.23
CA LYS A 109 8.10 9.09 4.81
C LYS A 109 9.06 10.27 4.60
N GLN A 110 8.95 11.32 5.40
CA GLN A 110 9.88 12.47 5.33
C GLN A 110 11.32 12.06 5.63
N LEU A 111 11.54 11.21 6.63
CA LEU A 111 12.88 10.69 6.94
C LEU A 111 13.44 9.87 5.77
N LEU A 112 12.62 9.01 5.17
CA LEU A 112 13.02 8.22 3.98
C LEU A 112 13.31 9.09 2.74
N THR A 113 12.80 10.33 2.68
CA THR A 113 13.14 11.27 1.61
C THR A 113 14.54 11.87 1.79
N TRP A 114 15.01 12.03 3.02
CA TRP A 114 16.27 12.75 3.32
C TRP A 114 17.43 11.85 3.72
N TYR A 115 17.14 10.64 4.17
CA TYR A 115 18.12 9.69 4.68
C TYR A 115 18.00 8.37 3.92
N PRO A 116 19.12 7.68 3.67
CA PRO A 116 19.09 6.38 3.04
C PRO A 116 18.33 5.38 3.92
N SER A 117 17.58 4.47 3.29
CA SER A 117 16.75 3.52 4.01
C SER A 117 17.53 2.51 4.85
N GLU A 118 18.80 2.28 4.51
CA GLU A 118 19.70 1.39 5.23
C GLU A 118 20.08 1.93 6.61
N ASP A 119 20.08 3.26 6.75
CA ASP A 119 20.47 3.95 7.98
C ASP A 119 19.30 4.20 8.93
N LEU A 120 18.08 3.96 8.45
CA LEU A 120 16.86 4.13 9.21
C LEU A 120 16.38 2.80 9.77
N PRO A 121 15.68 2.80 10.91
CA PRO A 121 14.96 1.63 11.39
C PRO A 121 14.07 1.07 10.27
N ALA A 122 13.97 -0.24 10.19
CA ALA A 122 13.22 -0.85 9.10
C ALA A 122 11.74 -0.41 9.16
N SER A 123 11.15 -0.07 8.00
CA SER A 123 9.79 0.49 7.88
C SER A 123 8.91 -0.38 7.00
N LYS A 124 7.61 -0.46 7.32
CA LYS A 124 6.62 -1.19 6.51
C LYS A 124 6.52 -0.67 5.07
N LYS A 125 6.78 0.62 4.84
CA LYS A 125 6.59 1.27 3.52
C LYS A 125 7.79 1.18 2.61
N HIS A 126 8.96 0.82 3.14
CA HIS A 126 10.18 0.83 2.38
C HIS A 126 11.00 -0.40 2.73
N THR A 127 10.89 -1.40 1.88
CA THR A 127 11.81 -2.53 1.84
C THR A 127 12.64 -2.30 0.59
N PRO A 128 13.92 -1.92 0.71
CA PRO A 128 14.75 -1.72 -0.46
C PRO A 128 14.78 -3.01 -1.28
N MET A 129 14.56 -2.91 -2.59
CA MET A 129 14.66 -4.06 -3.49
C MET A 129 16.08 -4.62 -3.39
N GLY A 130 16.22 -5.88 -2.96
CA GLY A 130 17.51 -6.57 -2.86
C GLY A 130 18.09 -6.68 -1.45
N MET A 131 17.51 -6.04 -0.43
CA MET A 131 17.89 -6.28 0.97
C MET A 131 16.91 -7.24 1.64
N PRO A 132 17.39 -8.14 2.53
CA PRO A 132 16.51 -9.00 3.29
C PRO A 132 15.53 -8.14 4.08
N ALA A 133 14.24 -8.47 3.98
CA ALA A 133 13.19 -7.67 4.58
C ALA A 133 13.39 -7.58 6.09
N GLY A 134 13.71 -6.38 6.58
CA GLY A 134 13.85 -6.12 8.02
C GLY A 134 15.28 -5.89 8.53
N SER A 135 16.32 -6.01 7.70
CA SER A 135 17.68 -5.69 8.15
C SER A 135 17.94 -4.18 8.11
N SER A 136 17.82 -3.50 9.25
CA SER A 136 18.38 -2.17 9.47
C SER A 136 19.84 -2.30 9.93
N ARG A 137 20.70 -1.38 9.51
CA ARG A 137 22.08 -1.34 10.02
C ARG A 137 22.09 -1.02 11.52
N ALA A 138 22.99 -1.67 12.26
CA ALA A 138 23.20 -1.38 13.66
C ALA A 138 23.78 0.04 13.84
N VAL A 139 23.45 0.67 14.96
CA VAL A 139 23.92 2.03 15.27
C VAL A 139 25.01 1.95 16.33
N GLU A 140 26.16 2.54 16.07
CA GLU A 140 27.23 2.71 17.04
C GLU A 140 27.06 4.03 17.80
N TRP A 141 26.91 3.95 19.11
CA TRP A 141 26.83 5.12 19.99
C TRP A 141 28.22 5.65 20.33
N ALA A 142 28.31 6.88 20.84
CA ALA A 142 29.59 7.54 21.15
C ALA A 142 30.47 6.75 22.14
N ASN A 143 29.86 5.88 22.96
CA ASN A 143 30.53 5.08 23.97
C ASN A 143 30.97 3.69 23.45
N GLY A 144 30.83 3.44 22.15
CA GLY A 144 31.07 2.13 21.53
C GLY A 144 29.91 1.14 21.67
N THR A 145 28.80 1.53 22.32
CA THR A 145 27.61 0.69 22.44
C THR A 145 26.95 0.50 21.08
N ILE A 146 26.73 -0.77 20.70
CA ILE A 146 26.04 -1.14 19.46
C ILE A 146 24.54 -1.29 19.75
N ILE A 147 23.72 -0.61 18.96
CA ILE A 147 22.28 -0.60 19.10
C ILE A 147 21.65 -1.36 17.94
N ASN A 148 20.87 -2.38 18.29
CA ASN A 148 20.08 -3.14 17.34
C ASN A 148 18.61 -2.74 17.44
N TRP A 149 17.97 -2.61 16.28
CA TRP A 149 16.54 -2.31 16.21
C TRP A 149 15.74 -3.60 16.33
N THR A 150 14.92 -3.72 17.37
CA THR A 150 14.04 -4.89 17.56
C THR A 150 12.61 -4.61 17.10
N GLY A 151 11.90 -5.67 16.71
CA GLY A 151 10.49 -5.61 16.33
C GLY A 151 10.23 -6.14 14.93
N GLU A 152 9.24 -7.02 14.84
CA GLU A 152 8.85 -7.66 13.60
C GLU A 152 8.06 -6.69 12.71
N ILE A 153 8.59 -6.43 11.53
CA ILE A 153 7.80 -5.79 10.48
C ILE A 153 6.95 -6.88 9.88
N LYS A 154 5.65 -6.79 10.10
CA LYS A 154 4.67 -7.53 9.30
C LYS A 154 4.80 -7.04 7.86
N THR A 155 5.67 -7.69 7.10
CA THR A 155 5.61 -7.65 5.65
C THR A 155 4.23 -8.12 5.27
N ARG A 156 3.65 -7.51 4.26
CA ARG A 156 2.42 -8.04 3.68
C ARG A 156 2.82 -9.27 2.87
N SER A 157 3.33 -10.31 3.54
CA SER A 157 3.52 -11.60 2.92
C SER A 157 2.14 -12.12 2.56
N THR A 158 2.05 -12.56 1.32
CA THR A 158 1.05 -13.43 0.70
C THR A 158 0.96 -14.78 1.42
N THR A 159 0.88 -14.78 2.73
CA THR A 159 0.65 -15.95 3.57
C THR A 159 -0.65 -15.68 4.32
N SER A 160 -1.74 -15.68 3.55
CA SER A 160 -3.00 -16.20 4.04
C SER A 160 -2.82 -17.71 4.13
N ASP A 161 -2.61 -18.22 5.33
CA ASP A 161 -2.75 -19.64 5.66
C ASP A 161 -4.25 -20.02 5.67
N GLU A 162 -4.90 -19.81 4.53
CA GLU A 162 -6.02 -20.60 4.06
C GLU A 162 -5.71 -20.89 2.59
N ALA A 163 -5.62 -22.18 2.31
CA ALA A 163 -5.22 -22.77 1.05
C ALA A 163 -6.12 -22.28 -0.09
N ASP A 164 -5.60 -21.41 -0.93
CA ASP A 164 -6.00 -21.35 -2.32
C ASP A 164 -4.80 -20.89 -3.14
N THR A 165 -4.34 -21.79 -3.99
CA THR A 165 -3.26 -21.62 -4.97
C THR A 165 -3.47 -20.34 -5.78
N VAL A 166 -2.80 -19.25 -5.40
CA VAL A 166 -2.72 -18.03 -6.22
C VAL A 166 -1.27 -17.62 -6.36
N VAL A 167 -0.80 -17.84 -7.59
CA VAL A 167 0.45 -17.39 -8.18
C VAL A 167 0.87 -16.01 -7.64
N ALA A 168 2.11 -15.94 -7.15
CA ALA A 168 2.75 -14.71 -6.71
C ALA A 168 2.71 -13.66 -7.84
N GLY A 169 1.84 -12.65 -7.72
CA GLY A 169 1.87 -11.51 -8.63
C GLY A 169 0.57 -10.75 -8.78
N GLU A 170 -0.59 -11.36 -8.55
CA GLU A 170 -1.84 -10.66 -8.80
C GLU A 170 -2.28 -9.88 -7.57
N LYS A 171 -1.90 -8.59 -7.53
CA LYS A 171 -2.61 -7.60 -6.71
C LYS A 171 -4.08 -7.69 -7.11
N LYS A 172 -4.90 -8.41 -6.33
CA LYS A 172 -6.37 -8.41 -6.44
C LYS A 172 -6.79 -6.97 -6.66
N GLY A 173 -7.26 -6.65 -7.87
CA GLY A 173 -7.62 -5.28 -8.25
C GLY A 173 -8.63 -4.70 -7.27
N VAL A 174 -8.88 -3.39 -7.34
CA VAL A 174 -9.80 -2.67 -6.42
C VAL A 174 -11.18 -3.36 -6.26
N TYR A 175 -11.59 -4.17 -7.26
CA TYR A 175 -12.86 -4.89 -7.31
C TYR A 175 -12.74 -6.42 -7.27
N ALA A 176 -11.55 -7.00 -7.15
CA ALA A 176 -11.38 -8.44 -7.13
C ALA A 176 -11.98 -9.04 -5.84
N GLY A 177 -12.91 -9.99 -6.00
CA GLY A 177 -13.63 -10.64 -4.89
C GLY A 177 -14.80 -9.83 -4.31
N ARG A 178 -15.12 -8.64 -4.83
CA ARG A 178 -16.36 -7.92 -4.45
C ARG A 178 -17.49 -8.33 -5.38
N LYS A 179 -18.68 -8.62 -4.84
CA LYS A 179 -19.93 -8.74 -5.62
C LYS A 179 -20.05 -7.47 -6.47
N LYS A 180 -20.08 -7.57 -7.81
CA LYS A 180 -20.11 -6.41 -8.74
C LYS A 180 -21.04 -5.33 -8.19
N MET A 181 -20.44 -4.25 -7.67
CA MET A 181 -21.14 -3.21 -6.89
C MET A 181 -21.76 -2.12 -7.75
N PHE A 182 -21.65 -2.20 -9.06
CA PHE A 182 -22.26 -1.21 -9.95
C PHE A 182 -23.76 -1.41 -9.96
N LYS A 183 -24.44 -0.74 -9.03
CA LYS A 183 -25.90 -0.67 -8.91
C LYS A 183 -26.55 -0.12 -10.19
N GLY A 184 -25.78 0.57 -11.03
CA GLY A 184 -26.29 1.33 -12.18
C GLY A 184 -27.06 2.58 -11.74
N HIS A 185 -27.22 3.53 -12.66
CA HIS A 185 -28.09 4.68 -12.42
C HIS A 185 -29.55 4.23 -12.26
N LYS A 186 -30.37 5.03 -11.57
CA LYS A 186 -31.80 4.71 -11.38
C LYS A 186 -32.51 4.49 -12.73
N ASP A 187 -32.13 5.26 -13.76
CA ASP A 187 -32.70 5.15 -15.10
C ASP A 187 -32.31 3.87 -15.84
N GLU A 188 -31.08 3.40 -15.67
CA GLU A 188 -30.62 2.13 -16.25
C GLU A 188 -31.36 0.95 -15.63
N ARG A 189 -31.55 0.97 -14.31
CA ARG A 189 -32.30 -0.06 -13.59
C ARG A 189 -33.79 -0.10 -13.96
N ASN A 190 -34.39 1.07 -14.17
CA ASN A 190 -35.81 1.17 -14.48
C ASN A 190 -36.10 1.14 -15.99
N ARG A 191 -35.09 0.93 -16.83
CA ARG A 191 -35.24 0.98 -18.30
C ARG A 191 -36.25 -0.05 -18.80
N ALA A 192 -36.11 -1.31 -18.37
CA ALA A 192 -37.01 -2.39 -18.78
C ALA A 192 -38.47 -2.12 -18.37
N GLN A 193 -38.69 -1.58 -17.18
CA GLN A 193 -40.02 -1.19 -16.73
C GLN A 193 -40.60 -0.06 -17.57
N LYS A 194 -39.80 0.99 -17.86
CA LYS A 194 -40.24 2.11 -18.71
C LYS A 194 -40.56 1.66 -20.14
N GLU A 195 -39.82 0.69 -20.67
CA GLU A 195 -40.09 0.10 -22.00
C GLU A 195 -41.41 -0.70 -21.98
N ALA A 196 -41.63 -1.55 -20.98
CA ALA A 196 -42.90 -2.28 -20.81
C ALA A 196 -44.11 -1.35 -20.64
N ASP A 197 -43.98 -0.27 -19.86
CA ASP A 197 -45.06 0.72 -19.68
C ASP A 197 -45.40 1.44 -21.00
N ARG A 198 -44.40 1.69 -21.86
CA ARG A 198 -44.62 2.28 -23.19
C ARG A 198 -45.36 1.30 -24.11
N GLU A 199 -44.94 0.05 -24.13
CA GLU A 199 -45.58 -0.99 -24.94
C GLU A 199 -47.04 -1.20 -24.51
N ALA A 200 -47.31 -1.29 -23.21
CA ALA A 200 -48.67 -1.39 -22.69
C ALA A 200 -49.55 -0.19 -23.08
N ARG A 201 -48.99 1.03 -23.04
CA ARG A 201 -49.69 2.24 -23.48
C ARG A 201 -49.95 2.26 -24.99
N LEU A 202 -49.04 1.76 -25.80
CA LEU A 202 -49.23 1.68 -27.24
C LEU A 202 -50.28 0.61 -27.60
N ALA A 203 -50.23 -0.55 -26.94
CA ALA A 203 -51.20 -1.62 -27.14
C ALA A 203 -52.64 -1.17 -26.82
N GLY A 204 -52.84 -0.40 -25.75
CA GLY A 204 -54.15 0.14 -25.37
C GLY A 204 -54.56 1.43 -26.10
N MET A 205 -53.83 1.86 -27.14
CA MET A 205 -54.09 3.13 -27.81
C MET A 205 -55.31 3.07 -28.72
N GLU A 206 -55.47 1.99 -29.48
CA GLU A 206 -56.60 1.82 -30.41
C GLU A 206 -57.95 1.84 -29.68
N LYS A 207 -58.04 1.12 -28.56
CA LYS A 207 -59.24 1.13 -27.70
C LYS A 207 -59.55 2.52 -27.16
N ARG A 208 -58.55 3.27 -26.69
CA ARG A 208 -58.77 4.65 -26.22
C ARG A 208 -59.26 5.57 -27.33
N ILE A 209 -58.79 5.36 -28.56
CA ILE A 209 -59.25 6.10 -29.74
C ILE A 209 -60.70 5.71 -30.07
N SER A 210 -61.06 4.42 -30.03
CA SER A 210 -62.44 3.98 -30.28
C SER A 210 -63.41 4.51 -29.24
N ASP A 211 -63.07 4.40 -27.95
CA ASP A 211 -63.89 4.86 -26.83
C ASP A 211 -64.10 6.38 -26.92
N TRP A 212 -63.05 7.15 -27.26
CA TRP A 212 -63.15 8.59 -27.46
C TRP A 212 -64.04 8.95 -28.67
N ARG A 213 -63.89 8.25 -29.79
CA ARG A 213 -64.73 8.45 -30.99
C ARG A 213 -66.19 8.14 -30.68
N GLN A 214 -66.46 7.04 -29.97
CA GLN A 214 -67.80 6.65 -29.57
C GLN A 214 -68.43 7.67 -28.61
N GLY A 215 -67.68 8.14 -27.61
CA GLY A 215 -68.15 9.21 -26.72
C GLY A 215 -68.52 10.48 -27.50
N ARG A 216 -67.67 10.89 -28.47
CA ARG A 216 -67.97 12.01 -29.37
C ARG A 216 -69.23 11.80 -30.21
N THR A 217 -69.48 10.59 -30.72
CA THR A 217 -70.69 10.31 -31.49
C THR A 217 -71.93 10.30 -30.61
N ASP A 218 -71.85 9.74 -29.41
CA ASP A 218 -72.96 9.65 -28.46
C ASP A 218 -73.35 11.05 -27.95
N GLU A 219 -72.36 11.90 -27.64
CA GLU A 219 -72.57 13.31 -27.34
C GLU A 219 -73.24 14.05 -28.50
N LYS A 220 -72.81 13.80 -29.74
CA LYS A 220 -73.43 14.41 -30.92
C LYS A 220 -74.88 13.95 -31.10
N ILE A 221 -75.19 12.67 -30.88
CA ILE A 221 -76.55 12.14 -30.97
C ILE A 221 -77.43 12.75 -29.88
N ARG A 222 -76.94 12.81 -28.64
CA ARG A 222 -77.65 13.43 -27.51
C ARG A 222 -77.96 14.90 -27.73
N ASN A 223 -77.08 15.62 -28.42
CA ASN A 223 -77.24 17.04 -28.74
C ASN A 223 -78.04 17.30 -30.02
N ARG A 224 -78.53 16.27 -30.74
CA ARG A 224 -79.43 16.49 -31.88
C ARG A 224 -80.81 16.88 -31.35
N PRO A 225 -81.37 18.04 -31.76
CA PRO A 225 -82.72 18.40 -31.38
C PRO A 225 -83.70 17.35 -31.90
N SER A 226 -84.52 16.80 -31.02
CA SER A 226 -85.45 15.71 -31.31
C SER A 226 -86.76 16.16 -31.98
N LEU A 227 -86.95 17.47 -32.16
CA LEU A 227 -88.08 17.98 -32.93
C LEU A 227 -87.72 17.93 -34.43
N PRO A 228 -88.49 17.18 -35.26
CA PRO A 228 -88.46 17.40 -36.69
C PRO A 228 -89.04 18.80 -36.95
N PHE A 229 -88.32 19.61 -37.71
CA PHE A 229 -88.90 20.79 -38.33
C PHE A 229 -89.95 20.35 -39.35
#